data_AF-A0A022MNF4-F1
#
_entry.id   AF-A0A022MNF4-F1
#
_cell.length_a   1.000
_cell.length_b   1.000
_cell.length_c   1.000
_cell.angle_alpha   90.00
_cell.angle_beta   90.00
_cell.angle_gamma   90.00
#
_symmetry.space_group_name_H-M   'P 1'
#
loop_
_entity.id
_entity.type
_entity.pdbx_description
1 polymer ?
#
loop_
_entity_poly.entity_id
_entity_poly.type
_entity_poly.pdbx_seq_one_letter_code
_entity_poly.pdbx_strand_id
1 'polypeptide(L)' 'MRISSIAKAVIGGLAAGAAAAATAVQDGTLTTGEGVTIVLAILGAYGVTWAVPNRPTPPSTDA' A
#
# COMPACT_ATOMS: atom_id res chain seq x y z
N MET A 1 16.82 -10.42 5.87
CA MET A 1 15.45 -10.92 5.56
C MET A 1 14.87 -10.08 4.44
N ARG A 2 14.53 -10.73 3.32
CA ARG A 2 14.14 -10.10 2.04
C ARG A 2 12.64 -9.78 2.05
N ILE A 3 12.23 -8.58 2.42
CA ILE A 3 10.91 -8.12 1.98
C ILE A 3 11.05 -7.83 0.48
N SER A 4 10.62 -8.80 -0.33
CA SER A 4 10.52 -8.65 -1.78
C SER A 4 9.73 -7.39 -2.11
N SER A 5 10.15 -6.63 -3.12
CA SER A 5 9.50 -5.37 -3.52
C SER A 5 7.98 -5.55 -3.75
N ILE A 6 7.57 -6.75 -4.18
CA ILE A 6 6.16 -7.16 -4.34
C ILE A 6 5.41 -7.13 -3.00
N ALA A 7 6.00 -7.65 -1.93
CA ALA A 7 5.37 -7.66 -0.61
C ALA A 7 5.15 -6.23 -0.09
N LYS A 8 6.10 -5.32 -0.32
CA LYS A 8 5.94 -3.90 0.04
C LYS A 8 4.77 -3.25 -0.71
N ALA A 9 4.66 -3.50 -2.00
CA ALA A 9 3.55 -2.99 -2.80
C ALA A 9 2.21 -3.55 -2.30
N VAL A 10 2.10 -4.88 -2.17
CA VAL A 10 0.88 -5.55 -1.70
C VAL A 10 0.43 -5.04 -0.34
N ILE A 11 1.33 -4.98 0.64
CA ILE A 11 1.01 -4.49 1.99
C ILE A 11 0.61 -3.00 1.95
N GLY A 12 1.31 -2.18 1.17
CA GLY A 12 0.98 -0.76 1.02
C GLY A 12 -0.40 -0.53 0.40
N GLY A 13 -0.71 -1.25 -0.68
CA GLY A 13 -2.02 -1.18 -1.33
C GLY A 13 -3.14 -1.70 -0.43
N LEU A 14 -2.92 -2.80 0.28
CA LEU A 14 -3.91 -3.37 1.21
C LEU A 14 -4.20 -2.42 2.37
N ALA A 15 -3.16 -1.82 2.96
CA ALA A 15 -3.31 -0.87 4.06
C ALA A 15 -4.07 0.39 3.61
N ALA A 16 -3.73 0.94 2.43
CA ALA A 16 -4.41 2.12 1.89
C ALA A 16 -5.88 1.83 1.55
N GLY A 17 -6.16 0.70 0.88
CA GLY A 17 -7.51 0.27 0.56
C GLY A 17 -8.35 -0.02 1.82
N ALA A 18 -7.76 -0.67 2.82
CA ALA A 18 -8.44 -0.96 4.08
C ALA A 18 -8.77 0.32 4.86
N ALA A 19 -7.87 1.30 4.90
CA ALA A 19 -8.12 2.58 5.56
C ALA A 19 -9.28 3.34 4.88
N ALA A 20 -9.29 3.42 3.55
CA ALA A 20 -10.36 4.07 2.80
C ALA A 20 -11.71 3.33 2.94
N ALA A 21 -11.68 1.99 2.93
CA ALA A 21 -12.88 1.18 3.15
C ALA A 21 -13.42 1.32 4.58
N ALA A 22 -12.55 1.44 5.58
CA ALA A 22 -12.97 1.66 6.96
C ALA A 22 -13.75 2.97 7.14
N THR A 23 -13.32 4.04 6.45
CA THR A 23 -14.05 5.32 6.44
C THR A 23 -15.44 5.15 5.82
N ALA A 24 -15.55 4.45 4.69
CA ALA A 24 -16.84 4.24 4.03
C ALA A 24 -17.80 3.35 4.87
N VAL A 25 -17.27 2.39 5.63
CA VAL A 25 -18.06 1.59 6.58
C VAL A 25 -18.54 2.44 7.75
N GLN A 26 -17.72 3.39 8.24
CA GLN A 26 -18.10 4.30 9.33
C GLN A 26 -19.24 5.24 8.92
N ASP A 27 -19.27 5.69 7.67
CA ASP A 27 -20.35 6.51 7.13
C ASP A 27 -21.62 5.71 6.78
N GLY A 28 -21.54 4.37 6.79
CA GLY A 28 -22.70 3.48 6.70
C GLY A 28 -23.27 3.27 5.28
N THR A 29 -22.71 3.92 4.27
CA THR A 29 -23.09 3.75 2.86
C THR A 29 -21.85 3.70 1.99
N LEU A 30 -21.79 2.74 1.06
CA LEU A 30 -20.73 2.69 0.06
C LEU A 30 -21.24 3.34 -1.24
N THR A 31 -20.87 4.59 -1.45
CA THR A 31 -21.24 5.35 -2.66
C THR A 31 -20.23 5.11 -3.79
N THR A 32 -20.63 5.40 -5.03
CA THR A 32 -19.73 5.32 -6.19
C THR A 32 -18.50 6.23 -6.02
N GLY A 33 -18.65 7.38 -5.36
CA GLY A 33 -17.53 8.30 -5.08
C GLY A 33 -16.49 7.72 -4.11
N GLU A 34 -16.94 6.98 -3.10
CA GLU A 34 -16.04 6.30 -2.17
C GLU A 34 -15.34 5.11 -2.81
N GLY A 35 -16.03 4.36 -3.68
CA GLY A 35 -15.39 3.33 -4.49
C GLY A 35 -14.23 3.86 -5.34
N VAL A 36 -14.42 5.01 -5.97
CA VAL A 36 -13.35 5.70 -6.72
C VAL A 36 -12.22 6.14 -5.80
N THR A 37 -12.54 6.70 -4.63
CA THR A 37 -11.55 7.13 -3.65
C THR A 37 -10.69 5.96 -3.15
N ILE A 38 -11.30 4.81 -2.86
CA ILE A 38 -10.59 3.59 -2.45
C ILE A 38 -9.63 3.14 -3.55
N VAL A 39 -10.09 3.08 -4.81
CA VAL A 39 -9.23 2.70 -5.94
C VAL A 39 -8.08 3.70 -6.12
N LEU A 40 -8.34 5.00 -6.05
CA LEU A 40 -7.31 6.04 -6.12
C LEU A 40 -6.31 5.94 -4.95
N ALA A 41 -6.76 5.60 -3.75
CA ALA A 41 -5.90 5.39 -2.59
C ALA A 41 -4.97 4.19 -2.79
N ILE A 42 -5.48 3.07 -3.31
CA ILE A 42 -4.68 1.89 -3.65
C ILE A 42 -3.65 2.23 -4.73
N LEU A 43 -4.07 2.91 -5.80
CA LEU A 43 -3.18 3.33 -6.88
C LEU A 43 -2.12 4.32 -6.39
N GLY A 44 -2.48 5.26 -5.53
CA GLY A 44 -1.56 6.18 -4.88
C GLY A 44 -0.52 5.46 -4.04
N ALA A 45 -0.93 4.46 -3.25
CA ALA A 45 0.00 3.64 -2.46
C ALA A 45 0.93 2.80 -3.35
N TYR A 46 0.44 2.28 -4.48
CA TYR A 46 1.31 1.63 -5.47
C TYR A 46 2.30 2.61 -6.10
N GLY A 47 1.86 3.83 -6.44
CA GLY A 47 2.75 4.89 -6.90
C GLY A 47 3.87 5.20 -5.91
N VAL A 48 3.53 5.35 -4.62
CA VAL A 48 4.51 5.63 -3.56
C VAL A 48 5.46 4.45 -3.34
N THR A 49 4.95 3.21 -3.32
CA THR A 49 5.80 2.02 -3.10
C THR A 49 6.73 1.73 -4.28
N TRP A 50 6.35 2.14 -5.50
CA TRP A 50 7.21 2.10 -6.68
C TRP A 50 8.24 3.24 -6.67
N ALA A 51 7.83 4.46 -6.30
CA ALA A 51 8.68 5.64 -6.26
C ALA A 51 9.76 5.60 -5.17
N VAL A 52 9.58 4.82 -4.10
CA VAL A 52 10.56 4.67 -3.02
C VAL A 52 11.28 3.32 -3.14
N PRO A 53 12.52 3.26 -3.66
CA PRO A 53 13.27 2.01 -3.77
C PRO A 53 13.67 1.47 -2.40
N ASN A 54 13.69 0.15 -2.22
CA ASN A 54 14.23 -0.45 -1.01
C ASN A 54 15.75 -0.27 -0.97
N ARG A 55 16.29 0.05 0.22
CA ARG A 55 17.74 0.08 0.41
C ARG A 55 18.34 -1.28 0.07
N PRO A 56 19.41 -1.35 -0.73
CA PRO A 56 20.15 -2.59 -0.92
C PRO A 56 20.61 -3.08 0.44
N THR A 57 20.36 -4.36 0.72
CA THR A 57 20.82 -4.98 1.96
C THR A 57 22.35 -5.00 1.92
N PRO A 58 23.05 -4.43 2.92
CA PRO A 58 24.51 -4.52 2.97
C PRO A 58 24.93 -5.99 2.99
N PRO A 59 26.00 -6.38 2.30
CA PRO A 59 26.50 -7.75 2.36
C PRO A 59 26.81 -8.08 3.82
N SER A 60 26.36 -9.25 4.28
CA SER A 60 26.72 -9.77 5.60
C SER A 60 28.24 -9.94 5.63
N THR A 61 28.93 -9.09 6.38
CA THR A 61 30.34 -9.26 6.71
C THR A 61 30.44 -10.41 7.71
N ASP A 62 30.40 -11.63 7.20
CA ASP A 62 30.94 -12.79 7.91
C ASP A 62 32.44 -12.80 7.65
N ALA A 63 33.22 -12.37 8.65
CA ALA A 63 34.67 -12.48 8.75
C ALA A 63 35.02 -13.05 10.12
#